data_AF-A0A7L3DD64-F1
#
_entry.id   AF-A0A7L3DD64-F1
#
_cell.length_a   1.000
_cell.length_b   1.000
_cell.length_c   1.000
_cell.angle_alpha   90.00
_cell.angle_beta   90.00
_cell.angle_gamma   90.00
#
_symmetry.space_group_name_H-M   'P 1'
#
loop_
_entity.id
_entity.type
_entity.pdbx_description
1 polymer ?
#
loop_
_entity_poly.entity_id
_entity_poly.type
_entity_poly.pdbx_seq_one_letter_code
_entity_poly.pdbx_strand_id
1 'polypeptide(L)'
;QVYRKNIQQLLQNLIRKLTTVGQYEEVLAKIDATSTDRLTVLKTKPQSIQRDIITVCNDPYTLAQQLTHIELERLNYIGPEEFVQAFVQKDPLDNNKSCYRDQKKTRNLEAYVEWFNRLSYLVATEICMPVKKKHRARVIEYFTDVARECFNIGNFNSLMAIISGMNMSPVSRLKKTWAKVKTDKFDILEHQMDPSSNFYNYRTALRGAAQRSLTAHSNREKIVIPFFSLFIKDIYFLNEGCVNRLPNGHVNFEKFWELAKHISEFMMWKQLECPFERDRKILQYLLTVPVFSDDALYLASYESESPENHIERDKWKTLRFVSEV
;
A
#
# COMPACT_ATOMS: atom_id res chain seq x y z
N GLN A 1 -46.39 -11.63 0.14
CA GLN A 1 -45.53 -12.72 -0.37
C GLN A 1 -44.24 -12.20 -1.02
N VAL A 2 -44.30 -11.18 -1.89
CA VAL A 2 -43.14 -10.53 -2.53
C VAL A 2 -42.14 -9.91 -1.53
N TYR A 3 -42.63 -9.16 -0.52
CA TYR A 3 -41.77 -8.57 0.52
C TYR A 3 -40.96 -9.61 1.31
N ARG A 4 -41.56 -10.75 1.65
CA ARG A 4 -40.88 -11.85 2.36
C ARG A 4 -39.76 -12.46 1.52
N LYS A 5 -39.99 -12.62 0.21
CA LYS A 5 -38.98 -13.09 -0.75
C LYS A 5 -37.82 -12.11 -0.90
N ASN A 6 -38.11 -10.80 -0.99
CA ASN A 6 -37.09 -9.76 -1.07
C ASN A 6 -36.23 -9.68 0.19
N ILE A 7 -36.86 -9.76 1.38
CA ILE A 7 -36.15 -9.78 2.66
C ILE A 7 -35.25 -11.03 2.76
N GLN A 8 -35.76 -12.20 2.35
CA GLN A 8 -34.98 -13.44 2.36
C GLN A 8 -33.77 -13.36 1.43
N GLN A 9 -33.93 -12.77 0.24
CA GLN A 9 -32.83 -12.58 -0.70
C GLN A 9 -31.79 -11.57 -0.17
N LEU A 10 -32.25 -10.49 0.46
CA LEU A 10 -31.37 -9.52 1.10
C LEU A 10 -30.58 -10.15 2.26
N LEU A 11 -31.23 -10.97 3.08
CA LEU A 11 -30.60 -11.69 4.18
C LEU A 11 -29.58 -12.71 3.68
N GLN A 12 -29.88 -13.46 2.62
CA GLN A 12 -28.93 -14.39 1.99
C GLN A 12 -27.71 -13.66 1.43
N ASN A 13 -27.91 -12.52 0.75
CA ASN A 13 -26.82 -11.70 0.24
C ASN A 13 -25.96 -11.15 1.38
N LEU A 14 -26.58 -10.73 2.49
CA LEU A 14 -25.87 -10.25 3.66
C LEU A 14 -25.03 -11.37 4.29
N ILE A 15 -25.61 -12.56 4.51
CA ILE A 15 -24.89 -13.72 5.05
C ILE A 15 -23.69 -14.07 4.16
N ARG A 16 -23.89 -14.10 2.83
CA ARG A 16 -22.80 -14.35 1.88
C ARG A 16 -21.67 -13.33 2.03
N LYS A 17 -22.00 -12.03 2.06
CA LYS A 17 -21.01 -10.96 2.23
C LYS A 17 -20.27 -11.08 3.56
N LEU A 18 -20.98 -11.27 4.67
CA LEU A 18 -20.38 -11.43 5.99
C LEU A 18 -19.44 -12.65 6.06
N THR A 19 -19.82 -13.76 5.42
CA THR A 19 -18.98 -14.96 5.34
C THR A 19 -17.69 -14.69 4.57
N THR A 20 -17.77 -14.00 3.43
CA THR A 20 -16.60 -13.63 2.63
C THR A 20 -15.66 -12.69 3.39
N VAL A 21 -16.20 -11.70 4.10
CA VAL A 21 -15.40 -10.79 4.95
C VAL A 21 -14.70 -11.56 6.07
N GLY A 22 -15.41 -12.45 6.78
CA GLY A 22 -14.82 -13.26 7.84
C GLY A 22 -13.68 -14.17 7.34
N GLN A 23 -13.87 -14.81 6.18
CA GLN A 23 -12.83 -15.63 5.55
C GLN A 23 -11.60 -14.79 5.17
N TYR A 24 -11.80 -13.57 4.69
CA TYR A 24 -10.71 -12.66 4.36
C TYR A 24 -9.91 -12.23 5.60
N GLU A 25 -10.58 -11.89 6.70
CA GLU A 25 -9.92 -11.59 7.97
C GLU A 25 -9.07 -12.78 8.47
N GLU A 26 -9.57 -14.02 8.33
CA GLU A 26 -8.79 -15.22 8.66
C GLU A 26 -7.57 -15.42 7.75
N VAL A 27 -7.70 -15.11 6.46
CA VAL A 27 -6.58 -15.20 5.51
C VAL A 27 -5.49 -14.19 5.86
N LEU A 28 -5.86 -12.94 6.17
CA LEU A 28 -4.91 -11.92 6.64
C LEU A 28 -4.17 -12.37 7.90
N ALA A 29 -4.90 -12.86 8.91
CA ALA A 29 -4.30 -13.35 10.14
C ALA A 29 -3.31 -14.52 9.90
N LYS A 30 -3.61 -15.42 8.96
CA LYS A 30 -2.71 -16.52 8.58
C LYS A 30 -1.46 -16.01 7.86
N ILE A 31 -1.60 -15.01 6.99
CA ILE A 31 -0.47 -14.37 6.30
C ILE A 31 0.46 -13.72 7.32
N ASP A 32 -0.09 -12.98 8.29
CA ASP A 32 0.68 -12.28 9.33
C ASP A 32 1.40 -13.26 10.26
N ALA A 33 0.72 -14.34 10.67
CA ALA A 33 1.34 -15.43 11.42
C ALA A 33 2.50 -16.06 10.65
N THR A 34 2.29 -16.37 9.36
CA THR A 34 3.34 -16.97 8.50
C THR A 34 4.53 -16.03 8.32
N SER A 35 4.27 -14.72 8.15
CA SER A 35 5.30 -13.69 8.04
C SER A 35 6.13 -13.59 9.33
N THR A 36 5.47 -13.65 10.48
CA THR A 36 6.09 -13.61 11.82
C THR A 36 6.96 -14.86 12.06
N ASP A 37 6.45 -16.04 11.71
CA ASP A 37 7.21 -17.30 11.80
C ASP A 37 8.45 -17.25 10.91
N ARG A 38 8.33 -16.78 9.67
CA ARG A 38 9.50 -16.63 8.79
C ARG A 38 10.50 -15.60 9.30
N LEU A 39 10.04 -14.53 9.96
CA LEU A 39 10.92 -13.54 10.57
C LEU A 39 11.71 -14.12 11.76
N THR A 40 11.10 -14.99 12.58
CA THR A 40 11.83 -15.67 13.67
C THR A 40 12.86 -16.66 13.13
N VAL A 41 12.55 -17.37 12.04
CA VAL A 41 13.51 -18.23 11.34
C VAL A 41 14.66 -17.41 10.74
N LEU A 42 14.40 -16.21 10.20
CA LEU A 42 15.45 -15.35 9.67
C LEU A 42 16.45 -14.91 10.74
N LYS A 43 15.96 -14.58 11.94
CA LYS A 43 16.81 -14.22 13.09
C LYS A 43 17.68 -15.39 13.56
N THR A 44 17.18 -16.63 13.49
CA THR A 44 17.88 -17.83 13.99
C THR A 44 18.75 -18.51 12.93
N LYS A 45 18.41 -18.41 11.65
CA LYS A 45 19.10 -19.06 10.51
C LYS A 45 19.10 -18.15 9.25
N PRO A 46 19.90 -17.06 9.24
CA PRO A 46 19.87 -16.06 8.18
C PRO A 46 20.20 -16.59 6.78
N GLN A 47 20.99 -17.67 6.67
CA GLN A 47 21.38 -18.27 5.38
C GLN A 47 20.28 -19.14 4.73
N SER A 48 19.22 -19.51 5.46
CA SER A 48 18.26 -20.53 5.03
C SER A 48 17.05 -20.01 4.23
N ILE A 49 16.80 -18.69 4.23
CA ILE A 49 15.59 -18.07 3.64
C ILE A 49 15.84 -17.37 2.29
N GLN A 50 17.09 -17.32 1.83
CA GLN A 50 17.56 -16.40 0.79
C GLN A 50 17.14 -16.79 -0.66
N ARG A 51 15.85 -16.74 -0.97
CA ARG A 51 15.40 -16.54 -2.36
C ARG A 51 15.05 -15.07 -2.50
N ASP A 52 15.81 -14.33 -3.29
CA ASP A 52 15.50 -12.94 -3.62
C ASP A 52 14.27 -12.86 -4.56
N ILE A 53 13.64 -11.68 -4.61
CA ILE A 53 12.45 -11.46 -5.43
C ILE A 53 12.69 -11.78 -6.91
N ILE A 54 13.88 -11.50 -7.45
CA ILE A 54 14.24 -11.72 -8.86
C ILE A 54 14.26 -13.21 -9.18
N THR A 55 14.67 -14.05 -8.23
CA THR A 55 14.68 -15.51 -8.37
C THR A 55 13.27 -16.08 -8.35
N VAL A 56 12.35 -15.44 -7.61
CA VAL A 56 10.94 -15.85 -7.55
C VAL A 56 10.17 -15.38 -8.79
N CYS A 57 10.44 -14.16 -9.24
CA CYS A 57 9.85 -13.55 -10.42
C CYS A 57 10.89 -12.70 -11.15
N ASN A 58 11.43 -13.20 -12.25
CA ASN A 58 12.44 -12.47 -13.02
C ASN A 58 11.84 -11.41 -13.96
N ASP A 59 10.53 -11.42 -14.16
CA ASP A 59 9.81 -10.52 -15.05
C ASP A 59 9.11 -9.38 -14.27
N PRO A 60 9.58 -8.12 -14.40
CA PRO A 60 8.99 -6.97 -13.71
C PRO A 60 7.49 -6.78 -14.02
N TYR A 61 7.07 -7.11 -15.25
CA TYR A 61 5.69 -6.92 -15.68
C TYR A 61 4.76 -7.89 -14.94
N THR A 62 5.14 -9.16 -14.85
CA THR A 62 4.43 -10.17 -14.05
C THR A 62 4.35 -9.74 -12.58
N LEU A 63 5.42 -9.19 -11.98
CA LEU A 63 5.36 -8.74 -10.59
C LEU A 63 4.37 -7.60 -10.40
N ALA A 64 4.37 -6.60 -11.29
CA ALA A 64 3.41 -5.48 -11.23
C ALA A 64 1.95 -5.96 -11.35
N GLN A 65 1.70 -7.00 -12.15
CA GLN A 65 0.38 -7.64 -12.25
C GLN A 65 -0.01 -8.33 -10.93
N GLN A 66 0.92 -9.04 -10.28
CA GLN A 66 0.64 -9.67 -8.98
C GLN A 66 0.45 -8.65 -7.86
N LEU A 67 1.18 -7.53 -7.86
CA LEU A 67 0.92 -6.41 -6.95
C LEU A 67 -0.49 -5.85 -7.18
N THR A 68 -0.90 -5.69 -8.44
CA THR A 68 -2.24 -5.21 -8.80
C THR A 68 -3.35 -6.17 -8.33
N HIS A 69 -3.11 -7.49 -8.37
CA HIS A 69 -4.01 -8.48 -7.74
C HIS A 69 -4.21 -8.20 -6.24
N ILE A 70 -3.12 -8.01 -5.50
CA ILE A 70 -3.19 -7.75 -4.06
C ILE A 70 -3.92 -6.44 -3.79
N GLU A 71 -3.62 -5.37 -4.53
CA GLU A 71 -4.26 -4.07 -4.38
C GLU A 71 -5.78 -4.17 -4.60
N LEU A 72 -6.22 -4.74 -5.72
CA LEU A 72 -7.64 -4.89 -6.03
C LEU A 72 -8.36 -5.80 -5.02
N GLU A 73 -7.71 -6.89 -4.58
CA GLU A 73 -8.27 -7.77 -3.55
C GLU A 73 -8.50 -7.00 -2.24
N ARG A 74 -7.50 -6.25 -1.74
CA ARG A 74 -7.61 -5.47 -0.50
C ARG A 74 -8.63 -4.33 -0.61
N LEU A 75 -8.60 -3.58 -1.72
CA LEU A 75 -9.53 -2.49 -1.98
C LEU A 75 -10.99 -2.96 -2.00
N ASN A 76 -11.26 -4.16 -2.51
CA ASN A 76 -12.62 -4.67 -2.62
C ASN A 76 -13.31 -4.83 -1.24
N TYR A 77 -12.53 -5.02 -0.16
CA TYR A 77 -13.06 -5.11 1.20
C TYR A 77 -13.33 -3.76 1.86
N ILE A 78 -12.80 -2.65 1.33
CA ILE A 78 -13.02 -1.31 1.90
C ILE A 78 -14.43 -0.83 1.54
N GLY A 79 -15.25 -0.58 2.56
CA GLY A 79 -16.62 -0.06 2.40
C GLY A 79 -16.73 1.47 2.50
N PRO A 80 -17.77 2.10 1.91
CA PRO A 80 -18.02 3.54 2.05
C PRO A 80 -18.20 3.97 3.51
N GLU A 81 -18.75 3.09 4.33
CA GLU A 81 -18.93 3.28 5.77
C GLU A 81 -17.62 3.48 6.51
N GLU A 82 -16.51 2.86 6.07
CA GLU A 82 -15.22 3.01 6.73
C GLU A 82 -14.66 4.43 6.52
N PHE A 83 -14.90 5.04 5.36
CA PHE A 83 -14.56 6.44 5.13
C PHE A 83 -15.38 7.35 6.05
N VAL A 84 -16.70 7.17 6.10
CA VAL A 84 -17.54 7.96 7.01
C VAL A 84 -17.04 7.81 8.46
N GLN A 85 -16.79 6.58 8.91
CA GLN A 85 -16.33 6.31 10.27
C GLN A 85 -14.95 6.90 10.56
N ALA A 86 -14.03 6.91 9.59
CA ALA A 86 -12.70 7.50 9.74
C ALA A 86 -12.76 9.03 9.96
N PHE A 87 -13.82 9.70 9.53
CA PHE A 87 -13.96 11.17 9.56
C PHE A 87 -15.09 11.68 10.46
N VAL A 88 -15.85 10.79 11.11
CA VAL A 88 -16.81 11.20 12.15
C VAL A 88 -16.03 11.71 13.35
N GLN A 89 -16.08 13.02 13.58
CA GLN A 89 -15.55 13.65 14.78
C GLN A 89 -16.16 12.97 16.01
N LYS A 90 -15.32 12.52 16.95
CA LYS A 90 -15.79 12.18 18.30
C LYS A 90 -16.35 13.46 18.91
N ASP A 91 -17.65 13.51 19.12
CA ASP A 91 -18.31 14.63 19.79
C ASP A 91 -17.68 14.79 21.18
N PRO A 92 -17.13 15.96 21.55
CA PRO A 92 -16.51 16.18 22.86
C PRO A 92 -17.49 16.03 24.05
N LEU A 93 -18.80 15.90 23.79
CA LEU A 93 -19.82 15.62 24.80
C LEU A 93 -20.03 14.12 25.08
N ASP A 94 -19.37 13.22 24.35
CA ASP A 94 -19.55 11.77 24.52
C ASP A 94 -18.73 11.22 25.70
N ASN A 95 -19.11 11.64 26.91
CA ASN A 95 -18.57 11.16 28.19
C ASN A 95 -19.13 9.78 28.62
N ASN A 96 -19.89 9.09 27.76
CA ASN A 96 -20.42 7.77 28.08
C ASN A 96 -19.58 6.66 27.47
N LYS A 97 -18.75 6.05 28.34
CA LYS A 97 -18.11 4.76 28.10
C LYS A 97 -19.16 3.71 27.73
N SER A 98 -18.92 3.14 26.55
CA SER A 98 -19.38 1.84 26.04
C SER A 98 -20.69 1.81 25.25
N CYS A 99 -20.55 1.76 23.93
CA CYS A 99 -21.34 0.87 23.09
C CYS A 99 -20.46 0.29 21.98
N TYR A 100 -19.77 -0.82 22.30
CA TYR A 100 -19.01 -1.72 21.42
C TYR A 100 -17.66 -1.22 20.86
N ARG A 101 -16.58 -1.53 21.61
CA ARG A 101 -15.19 -1.81 21.18
C ARG A 101 -14.73 -1.19 19.84
N ASP A 102 -14.10 -0.03 19.96
CA ASP A 102 -13.59 0.91 18.93
C ASP A 102 -12.47 0.40 17.99
N GLN A 103 -12.26 -0.92 17.84
CA GLN A 103 -11.15 -1.51 17.07
C GLN A 103 -11.57 -2.25 15.78
N LYS A 104 -12.88 -2.31 15.49
CA LYS A 104 -13.42 -2.98 14.29
C LYS A 104 -13.83 -2.01 13.16
N LYS A 105 -13.73 -0.70 13.38
CA LYS A 105 -14.42 0.33 12.56
C LYS A 105 -13.70 0.69 11.25
N THR A 106 -12.39 0.48 11.17
CA THR A 106 -11.53 0.90 10.04
C THR A 106 -10.51 -0.17 9.64
N ARG A 107 -10.77 -1.44 9.96
CA ARG A 107 -9.80 -2.54 9.81
C ARG A 107 -9.29 -2.70 8.39
N ASN A 108 -10.14 -2.54 7.37
CA ASN A 108 -9.69 -2.74 5.98
C ASN A 108 -8.90 -1.52 5.50
N LEU A 109 -9.29 -0.30 5.92
CA LEU A 109 -8.48 0.90 5.69
C LEU A 109 -7.08 0.76 6.29
N GLU A 110 -6.99 0.36 7.56
CA GLU A 110 -5.73 0.15 8.27
C GLU A 110 -4.89 -0.94 7.59
N ALA A 111 -5.49 -2.11 7.29
CA ALA A 111 -4.80 -3.20 6.61
C ALA A 111 -4.30 -2.81 5.19
N TYR A 112 -4.96 -1.85 4.54
CA TYR A 112 -4.53 -1.33 3.24
C TYR A 112 -3.39 -0.32 3.38
N VAL A 113 -3.37 0.50 4.44
CA VAL A 113 -2.21 1.34 4.76
C VAL A 113 -1.01 0.48 5.18
N GLU A 114 -1.24 -0.57 5.97
CA GLU A 114 -0.22 -1.54 6.34
C GLU A 114 0.36 -2.27 5.13
N TRP A 115 -0.46 -2.56 4.11
CA TRP A 115 0.03 -3.08 2.83
C TRP A 115 1.05 -2.15 2.18
N PHE A 116 0.71 -0.87 2.06
CA PHE A 116 1.56 0.14 1.44
C PHE A 116 2.92 0.22 2.17
N ASN A 117 2.87 0.28 3.50
CA ASN A 117 4.08 0.31 4.33
C ASN A 117 4.89 -0.98 4.15
N ARG A 118 4.25 -2.13 4.24
CA ARG A 118 4.89 -3.43 4.05
C ARG A 118 5.59 -3.53 2.69
N LEU A 119 4.94 -3.11 1.61
CA LEU A 119 5.53 -3.10 0.28
C LEU A 119 6.74 -2.15 0.20
N SER A 120 6.64 -0.96 0.79
CA SER A 120 7.75 0.00 0.83
C SER A 120 8.96 -0.57 1.56
N TYR A 121 8.75 -1.16 2.74
CA TYR A 121 9.82 -1.80 3.50
C TYR A 121 10.33 -3.09 2.84
N LEU A 122 9.49 -3.83 2.12
CA LEU A 122 9.91 -5.00 1.33
C LEU A 122 10.91 -4.59 0.25
N VAL A 123 10.60 -3.55 -0.52
CA VAL A 123 11.51 -3.01 -1.54
C VAL A 123 12.85 -2.61 -0.92
N ALA A 124 12.83 -1.89 0.20
CA ALA A 124 14.05 -1.52 0.92
C ALA A 124 14.82 -2.76 1.41
N THR A 125 14.12 -3.77 1.92
CA THR A 125 14.71 -5.04 2.41
C THR A 125 15.41 -5.78 1.27
N GLU A 126 14.75 -5.96 0.13
CA GLU A 126 15.31 -6.62 -1.07
C GLU A 126 16.54 -5.89 -1.62
N ILE A 127 16.60 -4.56 -1.47
CA ILE A 127 17.76 -3.76 -1.89
C ILE A 127 18.92 -3.83 -0.88
N CYS A 128 18.63 -3.82 0.42
CA CYS A 128 19.66 -3.83 1.47
C CYS A 128 20.21 -5.22 1.78
N MET A 129 19.45 -6.30 1.53
CA MET A 129 19.85 -7.68 1.84
C MET A 129 21.05 -8.20 1.02
N PRO A 130 21.20 -7.91 -0.29
CA PRO A 130 22.28 -8.48 -1.09
C PRO A 130 23.66 -7.91 -0.75
N VAL A 131 24.59 -8.79 -0.40
CA VAL A 131 25.98 -8.43 -0.05
C VAL A 131 26.72 -7.76 -1.23
N LYS A 132 26.46 -8.22 -2.46
CA LYS A 132 27.17 -7.74 -3.65
C LYS A 132 26.52 -6.49 -4.23
N LYS A 133 27.28 -5.37 -4.29
CA LYS A 133 26.86 -4.09 -4.90
C LYS A 133 26.24 -4.21 -6.31
N LYS A 134 26.79 -5.08 -7.17
CA LYS A 134 26.26 -5.31 -8.54
C LYS A 134 24.89 -5.99 -8.53
N HIS A 135 24.58 -6.77 -7.49
CA HIS A 135 23.27 -7.39 -7.35
C HIS A 135 22.27 -6.37 -6.82
N ARG A 136 22.63 -5.56 -5.79
CA ARG A 136 21.77 -4.46 -5.31
C ARG A 136 21.37 -3.50 -6.42
N ALA A 137 22.31 -3.07 -7.26
CA ALA A 137 22.00 -2.21 -8.40
C ALA A 137 20.98 -2.85 -9.36
N ARG A 138 21.08 -4.17 -9.60
CA ARG A 138 20.09 -4.90 -10.41
C ARG A 138 18.71 -4.97 -9.76
N VAL A 139 18.65 -5.09 -8.43
CA VAL A 139 17.37 -5.06 -7.68
C VAL A 139 16.71 -3.68 -7.79
N ILE A 140 17.48 -2.60 -7.70
CA ILE A 140 16.97 -1.23 -7.90
C ILE A 140 16.41 -1.05 -9.32
N GLU A 141 17.18 -1.45 -10.35
CA GLU A 141 16.72 -1.38 -11.75
C GLU A 141 15.47 -2.23 -11.98
N TYR A 142 15.41 -3.44 -11.39
CA TYR A 142 14.25 -4.32 -11.45
C TYR A 142 13.00 -3.65 -10.84
N PHE A 143 13.07 -3.11 -9.63
CA PHE A 143 11.94 -2.41 -9.00
C PHE A 143 11.56 -1.12 -9.73
N THR A 144 12.52 -0.45 -10.38
CA THR A 144 12.23 0.70 -11.26
C THR A 144 11.36 0.28 -12.44
N ASP A 145 11.65 -0.88 -13.06
CA ASP A 145 10.83 -1.41 -14.15
C ASP A 145 9.45 -1.90 -13.64
N VAL A 146 9.36 -2.48 -12.44
CA VAL A 146 8.08 -2.83 -11.79
C VAL A 146 7.23 -1.58 -11.53
N ALA A 147 7.83 -0.53 -10.97
CA ALA A 147 7.17 0.75 -10.70
C ALA A 147 6.63 1.38 -11.98
N ARG A 148 7.43 1.39 -13.05
CA ARG A 148 6.99 1.86 -14.36
C ARG A 148 5.78 1.07 -14.88
N GLU A 149 5.77 -0.25 -14.73
CA GLU A 149 4.59 -1.02 -15.14
C GLU A 149 3.38 -0.78 -14.23
N CYS A 150 3.58 -0.54 -12.94
CA CYS A 150 2.50 -0.09 -12.06
C CYS A 150 1.88 1.23 -12.56
N PHE A 151 2.70 2.19 -12.99
CA PHE A 151 2.23 3.43 -13.63
C PHE A 151 1.39 3.14 -14.89
N ASN A 152 1.89 2.29 -15.80
CA ASN A 152 1.20 1.92 -17.04
C ASN A 152 -0.17 1.26 -16.79
N ILE A 153 -0.23 0.37 -15.80
CA ILE A 153 -1.46 -0.33 -15.40
C ILE A 153 -2.48 0.65 -14.81
N GLY A 154 -2.03 1.75 -14.20
CA GLY A 154 -2.88 2.63 -13.38
C GLY A 154 -2.85 2.26 -11.89
N ASN A 155 -1.85 1.49 -11.47
CA ASN A 155 -1.59 1.15 -10.08
C ASN A 155 -0.66 2.17 -9.40
N PHE A 156 -1.22 3.31 -9.03
CA PHE A 156 -0.44 4.41 -8.44
C PHE A 156 -0.06 4.16 -6.97
N ASN A 157 -0.82 3.32 -6.25
CA ASN A 157 -0.51 2.99 -4.86
C ASN A 157 0.78 2.17 -4.74
N SER A 158 0.90 1.08 -5.51
CA SER A 158 2.12 0.25 -5.55
C SER A 158 3.30 1.01 -6.12
N LEU A 159 3.08 1.84 -7.16
CA LEU A 159 4.11 2.75 -7.70
C LEU A 159 4.70 3.63 -6.58
N MET A 160 3.82 4.30 -5.82
CA MET A 160 4.25 5.18 -4.75
C MET A 160 4.94 4.43 -3.62
N ALA A 161 4.48 3.23 -3.27
CA ALA A 161 5.12 2.39 -2.26
C ALA A 161 6.54 1.98 -2.68
N ILE A 162 6.73 1.61 -3.96
CA ILE A 162 8.04 1.23 -4.50
C ILE A 162 9.01 2.43 -4.50
N ILE A 163 8.56 3.61 -4.94
CA ILE A 163 9.35 4.85 -4.86
C ILE A 163 9.70 5.16 -3.40
N SER A 164 8.72 5.07 -2.50
CA SER A 164 8.92 5.33 -1.07
C SER A 164 9.97 4.40 -0.46
N GLY A 165 9.95 3.11 -0.81
CA GLY A 165 10.95 2.13 -0.39
C GLY A 165 12.36 2.46 -0.88
N MET A 166 12.51 2.89 -2.13
CA MET A 166 13.81 3.30 -2.70
C MET A 166 14.33 4.62 -2.09
N ASN A 167 13.43 5.50 -1.67
CA ASN A 167 13.76 6.79 -1.06
C ASN A 167 14.01 6.72 0.45
N MET A 168 13.78 5.57 1.09
CA MET A 168 14.14 5.38 2.49
C MET A 168 15.63 5.65 2.71
N SER A 169 15.96 6.31 3.82
CA SER A 169 17.34 6.71 4.14
C SER A 169 18.37 5.55 4.11
N PRO A 170 18.07 4.33 4.60
CA PRO A 170 18.97 3.17 4.46
C PRO A 170 19.30 2.79 3.01
N VAL A 171 18.42 3.09 2.05
CA VAL A 171 18.62 2.81 0.62
C VAL A 171 19.29 3.97 -0.08
N SER A 172 18.79 5.20 0.10
CA SER A 172 19.29 6.40 -0.59
C SER A 172 20.72 6.79 -0.18
N ARG A 173 21.21 6.30 0.97
CA ARG A 173 22.62 6.46 1.40
C ARG A 173 23.63 5.56 0.68
N LEU A 174 23.19 4.52 -0.04
CA LEU A 174 24.08 3.54 -0.70
C LEU A 174 24.74 4.12 -1.97
N LYS A 175 25.53 5.19 -1.84
CA LYS A 175 26.04 5.99 -2.96
C LYS A 175 26.85 5.16 -3.96
N LYS A 176 27.61 4.17 -3.50
CA LYS A 176 28.41 3.30 -4.38
C LYS A 176 27.55 2.33 -5.17
N THR A 177 26.37 1.96 -4.64
CA THR A 177 25.37 1.18 -5.36
C THR A 177 24.65 2.06 -6.38
N TRP A 178 24.17 3.24 -6.00
CA TRP A 178 23.48 4.18 -6.88
C TRP A 178 24.35 4.64 -8.06
N ALA A 179 25.65 4.80 -7.87
CA ALA A 179 26.59 5.09 -8.97
C ALA A 179 26.65 4.02 -10.07
N LYS A 180 26.04 2.84 -9.86
CA LYS A 180 25.93 1.77 -10.86
C LYS A 180 24.55 1.65 -11.49
N VAL A 181 23.56 2.38 -10.99
CA VAL A 181 22.18 2.36 -11.46
C VAL A 181 22.02 3.42 -12.53
N LYS A 182 21.30 3.10 -13.61
CA LYS A 182 20.82 4.12 -14.55
C LYS A 182 19.56 4.77 -13.98
N THR A 183 19.67 5.99 -13.46
CA THR A 183 18.60 6.63 -12.69
C THR A 183 17.53 7.28 -13.56
N ASP A 184 17.78 7.54 -14.85
CA ASP A 184 16.86 8.30 -15.73
C ASP A 184 15.39 7.84 -15.63
N LYS A 185 15.14 6.52 -15.60
CA LYS A 185 13.80 5.97 -15.47
C LYS A 185 13.19 6.24 -14.09
N PHE A 186 14.00 6.11 -13.03
CA PHE A 186 13.59 6.34 -11.66
C PHE A 186 13.28 7.82 -11.44
N ASP A 187 14.15 8.71 -11.92
CA ASP A 187 14.00 10.17 -11.82
C ASP A 187 12.69 10.65 -12.49
N ILE A 188 12.31 10.04 -13.63
CA ILE A 188 11.02 10.29 -14.29
C ILE A 188 9.85 9.86 -13.39
N LEU A 189 9.92 8.69 -12.77
CA LEU A 189 8.85 8.18 -11.91
C LEU A 189 8.70 9.03 -10.63
N GLU A 190 9.82 9.46 -10.03
CA GLU A 190 9.81 10.43 -8.93
C GLU A 190 9.13 11.72 -9.35
N HIS A 191 9.46 12.26 -10.52
CA HIS A 191 8.83 13.47 -11.03
C HIS A 191 7.31 13.31 -11.25
N GLN A 192 6.85 12.13 -11.68
CA GLN A 192 5.41 11.85 -11.82
C GLN A 192 4.68 11.83 -10.47
N MET A 193 5.36 11.41 -9.40
CA MET A 193 4.80 11.29 -8.06
C MET A 193 5.21 12.43 -7.12
N ASP A 194 5.80 13.50 -7.67
CA ASP A 194 6.32 14.63 -6.90
C ASP A 194 5.20 15.35 -6.10
N PRO A 195 5.42 15.66 -4.81
CA PRO A 195 4.41 16.27 -3.96
C PRO A 195 4.16 17.76 -4.24
N SER A 196 4.99 18.42 -5.04
CA SER A 196 4.86 19.86 -5.33
C SER A 196 3.53 20.18 -6.00
N SER A 197 3.05 21.40 -5.76
CA SER A 197 1.75 21.87 -6.28
C SER A 197 0.61 20.90 -5.96
N ASN A 198 0.64 20.31 -4.75
CA ASN A 198 -0.31 19.30 -4.28
C ASN A 198 -0.41 18.08 -5.23
N PHE A 199 0.74 17.50 -5.60
CA PHE A 199 0.82 16.34 -6.49
C PHE A 199 0.24 16.58 -7.90
N TYR A 200 0.55 17.73 -8.52
CA TYR A 200 -0.03 18.12 -9.81
C TYR A 200 0.15 17.06 -10.93
N ASN A 201 1.36 16.52 -11.07
CA ASN A 201 1.68 15.52 -12.09
C ASN A 201 0.89 14.22 -11.88
N TYR A 202 0.95 13.68 -10.66
CA TYR A 202 0.17 12.50 -10.27
C TYR A 202 -1.33 12.71 -10.52
N ARG A 203 -1.90 13.86 -10.11
CA ARG A 203 -3.34 14.13 -10.32
C ARG A 203 -3.70 14.19 -11.80
N THR A 204 -2.80 14.68 -12.63
CA THR A 204 -2.98 14.66 -14.10
C THR A 204 -2.97 13.23 -14.64
N ALA A 205 -2.03 12.40 -14.19
CA ALA A 205 -1.98 10.98 -14.56
C ALA A 205 -3.22 10.20 -14.07
N LEU A 206 -3.68 10.47 -12.84
CA LEU A 206 -4.90 9.87 -12.27
C LEU A 206 -6.14 10.22 -13.11
N ARG A 207 -6.31 11.50 -13.49
CA ARG A 207 -7.41 11.91 -14.38
C ARG A 207 -7.35 11.19 -15.73
N GLY A 208 -6.15 11.04 -16.30
CA GLY A 208 -5.94 10.28 -17.54
C GLY A 208 -6.34 8.80 -17.39
N ALA A 209 -5.99 8.16 -16.27
CA ALA A 209 -6.37 6.79 -15.96
C ALA A 209 -7.89 6.64 -15.74
N ALA A 210 -8.51 7.57 -15.02
CA ALA A 210 -9.96 7.60 -14.83
C ALA A 210 -10.70 7.74 -16.16
N GLN A 211 -10.25 8.65 -17.03
CA GLN A 211 -10.82 8.82 -18.36
C GLN A 211 -10.66 7.56 -19.22
N ARG A 212 -9.47 6.95 -19.22
CA ARG A 212 -9.22 5.67 -19.89
C ARG A 212 -10.18 4.58 -19.41
N SER A 213 -10.45 4.51 -18.11
CA SER A 213 -11.38 3.53 -17.53
C SER A 213 -12.81 3.72 -18.02
N LEU A 214 -13.25 4.96 -18.23
CA LEU A 214 -14.60 5.26 -18.73
C LEU A 214 -14.79 4.84 -20.20
N THR A 215 -13.75 4.96 -21.01
CA THR A 215 -13.77 4.60 -22.44
C THR A 215 -13.13 3.25 -22.74
N ALA A 216 -12.93 2.41 -21.72
CA ALA A 216 -12.17 1.17 -21.82
C ALA A 216 -12.86 0.12 -22.71
N HIS A 217 -12.08 -0.55 -23.55
CA HIS A 217 -12.54 -1.68 -24.37
C HIS A 217 -12.15 -3.03 -23.76
N SER A 218 -11.31 -3.02 -22.72
CA SER A 218 -10.88 -4.21 -21.98
C SER A 218 -10.93 -3.98 -20.46
N ASN A 219 -10.98 -5.06 -19.68
CA ASN A 219 -10.91 -4.96 -18.22
C ASN A 219 -9.55 -4.43 -17.73
N ARG A 220 -8.47 -4.62 -18.49
CA ARG A 220 -7.14 -4.06 -18.16
C ARG A 220 -7.16 -2.54 -18.13
N GLU A 221 -7.82 -1.92 -19.09
CA GLU A 221 -7.87 -0.45 -19.20
C GLU A 221 -8.73 0.21 -18.11
N LYS A 222 -9.59 -0.57 -17.45
CA LYS A 222 -10.45 -0.12 -16.33
C LYS A 222 -9.72 -0.01 -15.00
N ILE A 223 -8.48 -0.50 -14.91
CA ILE A 223 -7.74 -0.49 -13.64
C ILE A 223 -7.37 0.95 -13.28
N VAL A 224 -7.84 1.40 -12.12
CA VAL A 224 -7.46 2.67 -11.49
C VAL A 224 -7.30 2.41 -9.99
N ILE A 225 -6.07 2.47 -9.50
CA ILE A 225 -5.77 2.34 -8.08
C ILE A 225 -5.07 3.64 -7.65
N PRO A 226 -5.76 4.56 -6.95
CA PRO A 226 -5.20 5.85 -6.58
C PRO A 226 -4.11 5.69 -5.52
N PHE A 227 -3.22 6.69 -5.41
CA PHE A 227 -2.35 6.80 -4.24
C PHE A 227 -3.22 7.07 -3.01
N PHE A 228 -3.39 6.03 -2.20
CA PHE A 228 -4.47 5.98 -1.23
C PHE A 228 -4.36 7.01 -0.12
N SER A 229 -3.15 7.25 0.37
CA SER A 229 -2.91 8.23 1.42
C SER A 229 -3.29 9.65 0.99
N LEU A 230 -3.05 10.01 -0.27
CA LEU A 230 -3.47 11.31 -0.80
C LEU A 230 -4.99 11.38 -1.00
N PHE A 231 -5.61 10.28 -1.46
CA PHE A 231 -7.06 10.20 -1.56
C PHE A 231 -7.76 10.37 -0.19
N ILE A 232 -7.27 9.68 0.85
CA ILE A 232 -7.75 9.85 2.23
C ILE A 232 -7.53 11.27 2.74
N LYS A 233 -6.35 11.85 2.47
CA LYS A 233 -6.03 13.23 2.82
C LYS A 233 -7.01 14.22 2.18
N ASP A 234 -7.37 14.03 0.91
CA ASP A 234 -8.33 14.89 0.21
C ASP A 234 -9.74 14.80 0.84
N ILE A 235 -10.21 13.59 1.15
CA ILE A 235 -11.51 13.39 1.83
C ILE A 235 -11.49 14.05 3.21
N TYR A 236 -10.40 13.88 3.96
CA TYR A 236 -10.24 14.50 5.28
C TYR A 236 -10.35 16.02 5.20
N PHE A 237 -9.60 16.67 4.29
CA PHE A 237 -9.63 18.13 4.15
C PHE A 237 -10.98 18.64 3.64
N LEU A 238 -11.66 17.91 2.76
CA LEU A 238 -13.02 18.25 2.33
C LEU A 238 -14.01 18.16 3.50
N ASN A 239 -13.84 17.17 4.39
CA ASN A 239 -14.68 17.03 5.58
C ASN A 239 -14.42 18.15 6.59
N GLU A 240 -13.15 18.43 6.92
CA GLU A 240 -12.81 19.43 7.93
C GLU A 240 -12.99 20.87 7.44
N GLY A 241 -12.86 21.10 6.13
CA GLY A 241 -12.99 22.42 5.51
C GLY A 241 -14.42 22.96 5.44
N CYS A 242 -15.44 22.15 5.76
CA CYS A 242 -16.85 22.50 5.59
C CYS A 242 -17.68 22.13 6.83
N VAL A 243 -18.58 23.03 7.26
CA VAL A 243 -19.52 22.76 8.36
C VAL A 243 -20.56 21.71 7.99
N ASN A 244 -20.89 20.81 8.93
CA ASN A 244 -21.93 19.78 8.75
C ASN A 244 -23.35 20.38 8.65
N ARG A 245 -23.57 21.51 9.31
CA ARG A 245 -24.83 22.24 9.31
C ARG A 245 -24.60 23.71 8.98
N LEU A 246 -25.49 24.27 8.19
CA LEU A 246 -25.52 25.68 7.87
C LEU A 246 -25.96 26.51 9.10
N PRO A 247 -25.74 27.85 9.12
CA PRO A 247 -26.14 28.70 10.24
C PRO A 247 -27.64 28.64 10.60
N ASN A 248 -28.49 28.24 9.65
CA ASN A 248 -29.93 28.03 9.86
C ASN A 248 -30.28 26.65 10.46
N GLY A 249 -29.27 25.85 10.82
CA GLY A 249 -29.44 24.50 11.40
C GLY A 249 -29.68 23.38 10.38
N HIS A 250 -29.87 23.70 9.10
CA HIS A 250 -30.07 22.69 8.04
C HIS A 250 -28.77 21.93 7.75
N VAL A 251 -28.91 20.69 7.27
CA VAL A 251 -27.79 19.87 6.82
C VAL A 251 -27.15 20.53 5.59
N ASN A 252 -25.81 20.61 5.58
CA ASN A 252 -25.05 21.11 4.45
C ASN A 252 -24.96 20.04 3.35
N PHE A 253 -25.99 19.93 2.51
CA PHE A 253 -26.05 18.94 1.44
C PHE A 253 -24.91 19.07 0.42
N GLU A 254 -24.42 20.28 0.17
CA GLU A 254 -23.31 20.52 -0.78
C GLU A 254 -22.03 19.82 -0.33
N LYS A 255 -21.66 19.96 0.95
CA LYS A 255 -20.54 19.23 1.55
C LYS A 255 -20.68 17.71 1.36
N PHE A 256 -21.82 17.16 1.75
CA PHE A 256 -22.05 15.71 1.69
C PHE A 256 -22.11 15.19 0.26
N TRP A 257 -22.61 16.00 -0.68
CA TRP A 257 -22.61 15.69 -2.10
C TRP A 257 -21.19 15.59 -2.67
N GLU A 258 -20.32 16.55 -2.37
CA GLU A 258 -18.92 16.51 -2.80
C GLU A 258 -18.16 15.32 -2.18
N LEU A 259 -18.40 15.01 -0.91
CA LEU A 259 -17.83 13.81 -0.28
C LEU A 259 -18.33 12.52 -0.98
N ALA A 260 -19.64 12.44 -1.23
CA ALA A 260 -20.24 11.30 -1.89
C ALA A 260 -19.71 11.10 -3.31
N LYS A 261 -19.41 12.17 -4.05
CA LYS A 261 -18.82 12.12 -5.39
C LYS A 261 -17.46 11.42 -5.39
N HIS A 262 -16.55 11.82 -4.50
CA HIS A 262 -15.21 11.23 -4.39
C HIS A 262 -15.27 9.77 -3.94
N ILE A 263 -16.11 9.46 -2.94
CA ILE A 263 -16.28 8.08 -2.46
C ILE A 263 -16.89 7.22 -3.56
N SER A 264 -17.91 7.69 -4.28
CA SER A 264 -18.58 6.93 -5.34
C SER A 264 -17.64 6.58 -6.49
N GLU A 265 -16.75 7.50 -6.87
CA GLU A 265 -15.74 7.25 -7.89
C GLU A 265 -14.78 6.11 -7.48
N PHE A 266 -14.26 6.17 -6.26
CA PHE A 266 -13.45 5.08 -5.70
C PHE A 266 -14.21 3.74 -5.61
N MET A 267 -15.50 3.79 -5.24
CA MET A 267 -16.36 2.60 -5.20
C MET A 267 -16.57 1.96 -6.57
N MET A 268 -16.46 2.71 -7.66
CA MET A 268 -16.49 2.16 -9.01
C MET A 268 -15.17 1.47 -9.35
N TRP A 269 -14.03 2.09 -9.04
CA TRP A 269 -12.71 1.55 -9.37
C TRP A 269 -12.42 0.21 -8.68
N LYS A 270 -12.88 0.02 -7.44
CA LYS A 270 -12.63 -1.22 -6.68
C LYS A 270 -13.47 -2.43 -7.12
N GLN A 271 -14.51 -2.26 -7.94
CA GLN A 271 -15.41 -3.36 -8.36
C GLN A 271 -14.82 -4.25 -9.48
N LEU A 272 -13.63 -3.92 -9.95
CA LEU A 272 -12.98 -4.62 -11.03
C LEU A 272 -12.32 -5.92 -10.54
N GLU A 273 -12.68 -7.03 -11.18
CA GLU A 273 -11.91 -8.27 -11.04
C GLU A 273 -10.58 -8.13 -11.81
N CYS A 274 -9.47 -8.49 -11.16
CA CYS A 274 -8.15 -8.33 -11.74
C CYS A 274 -8.01 -9.20 -13.02
N PRO A 275 -7.72 -8.60 -14.18
CA PRO A 275 -7.73 -9.31 -15.47
C PRO A 275 -6.45 -10.10 -15.75
N PHE A 276 -5.45 -10.04 -14.86
CA PHE A 276 -4.17 -10.73 -15.05
C PHE A 276 -4.22 -12.15 -14.51
N GLU A 277 -3.36 -13.03 -15.01
CA GLU A 277 -3.25 -14.38 -14.47
C GLU A 277 -2.68 -14.36 -13.04
N ARG A 278 -3.24 -15.22 -12.18
CA ARG A 278 -2.86 -15.30 -10.77
C ARG A 278 -1.71 -16.27 -10.57
N ASP A 279 -0.54 -15.78 -10.18
CA ASP A 279 0.60 -16.63 -9.78
C ASP A 279 0.66 -16.77 -8.26
N ARG A 280 0.25 -17.95 -7.76
CA ARG A 280 0.21 -18.24 -6.32
C ARG A 280 1.58 -18.22 -5.65
N LYS A 281 2.66 -18.56 -6.36
CA LYS A 281 4.01 -18.60 -5.77
C LYS A 281 4.52 -17.19 -5.52
N ILE A 282 4.32 -16.30 -6.49
CA ILE A 282 4.71 -14.89 -6.37
C ILE A 282 3.88 -14.20 -5.30
N LEU A 283 2.56 -14.39 -5.30
CA LEU A 283 1.67 -13.82 -4.28
C LEU A 283 2.04 -14.30 -2.88
N GLN A 284 2.28 -15.60 -2.70
CA GLN A 284 2.71 -16.14 -1.41
C GLN A 284 4.02 -15.50 -0.95
N TYR A 285 4.98 -15.30 -1.86
CA TYR A 285 6.23 -14.62 -1.54
C TYR A 285 5.99 -13.18 -1.07
N LEU A 286 5.33 -12.36 -1.89
CA LEU A 286 5.02 -10.96 -1.57
C LEU A 286 4.32 -10.80 -0.22
N LEU A 287 3.35 -11.68 0.07
CA LEU A 287 2.54 -11.60 1.27
C LEU A 287 3.30 -12.08 2.53
N THR A 288 4.23 -13.03 2.42
CA THR A 288 4.81 -13.71 3.60
C THR A 288 6.32 -13.60 3.76
N VAL A 289 7.05 -13.01 2.81
CA VAL A 289 8.49 -12.80 2.97
C VAL A 289 8.77 -11.87 4.17
N PRO A 290 9.75 -12.19 5.04
CA PRO A 290 10.13 -11.30 6.12
C PRO A 290 10.58 -9.95 5.60
N VAL A 291 10.20 -8.89 6.31
CA VAL A 291 10.56 -7.51 5.98
C VAL A 291 11.31 -6.93 7.17
N PHE A 292 12.40 -6.22 6.90
CA PHE A 292 13.24 -5.63 7.95
C PHE A 292 12.52 -4.49 8.65
N SER A 293 12.75 -4.37 9.96
CA SER A 293 12.45 -3.16 10.71
C SER A 293 13.37 -2.01 10.27
N ASP A 294 13.05 -0.79 10.67
CA ASP A 294 13.90 0.39 10.39
C ASP A 294 15.35 0.17 10.84
N ASP A 295 15.55 -0.26 12.08
CA ASP A 295 16.87 -0.56 12.64
C ASP A 295 17.61 -1.64 11.85
N ALA A 296 16.91 -2.72 11.45
CA ALA A 296 17.51 -3.79 10.67
C ALA A 296 17.89 -3.33 9.25
N LEU A 297 17.10 -2.45 8.62
CA LEU A 297 17.46 -1.83 7.35
C LEU A 297 18.72 -0.97 7.48
N TYR A 298 18.82 -0.15 8.53
CA TYR A 298 20.02 0.64 8.78
C TYR A 298 21.25 -0.23 9.02
N LEU A 299 21.14 -1.29 9.83
CA LEU A 299 22.23 -2.24 10.05
C LEU A 299 22.68 -2.88 8.73
N ALA A 300 21.76 -3.45 7.95
CA ALA A 300 22.07 -4.06 6.66
C ALA A 300 22.66 -3.05 5.65
N SER A 301 22.21 -1.80 5.69
CA SER A 301 22.77 -0.71 4.88
C SER A 301 24.22 -0.40 5.26
N TYR A 302 24.53 -0.28 6.56
CA TYR A 302 25.90 -0.03 7.04
C TYR A 302 26.85 -1.19 6.80
N GLU A 303 26.35 -2.43 6.85
CA GLU A 303 27.11 -3.62 6.48
C GLU A 303 27.40 -3.68 4.97
N SER A 304 26.44 -3.21 4.16
CA SER A 304 26.59 -3.12 2.71
C SER A 304 27.54 -2.01 2.25
N GLU A 305 27.46 -0.84 2.89
CA GLU A 305 28.31 0.34 2.66
C GLU A 305 28.55 1.07 3.99
N SER A 306 29.80 1.09 4.45
CA SER A 306 30.18 1.64 5.77
C SER A 306 29.73 3.10 5.98
N PRO A 307 29.54 3.52 7.25
CA PRO A 307 29.19 4.91 7.59
C PRO A 307 30.15 5.95 6.98
N GLU A 308 29.59 7.00 6.37
CA GLU A 308 30.38 8.04 5.68
C GLU A 308 30.76 9.21 6.60
N ASN A 309 29.92 9.52 7.59
CA ASN A 309 30.09 10.68 8.48
C ASN A 309 29.96 10.29 9.98
N HIS A 310 30.26 11.25 10.87
CA HIS A 310 30.21 11.02 12.31
C HIS A 310 28.82 10.63 12.83
N ILE A 311 27.77 11.25 12.30
CA ILE A 311 26.37 10.95 12.69
C ILE A 311 26.01 9.50 12.36
N GLU A 312 26.36 9.04 11.16
CA GLU A 312 26.14 7.64 10.77
C GLU A 312 26.97 6.66 11.60
N ARG A 313 28.22 7.02 11.94
CA ARG A 313 29.07 6.17 12.79
C ARG A 313 28.47 6.02 14.18
N ASP A 314 27.92 7.08 14.76
CA ASP A 314 27.30 7.04 16.07
C ASP A 314 25.99 6.25 16.04
N LYS A 315 25.14 6.47 15.02
CA LYS A 315 23.93 5.66 14.82
C LYS A 315 24.26 4.17 14.66
N TRP A 316 25.28 3.84 13.87
CA TRP A 316 25.71 2.46 13.65
C TRP A 316 26.19 1.79 14.94
N LYS A 317 26.96 2.49 15.78
CA LYS A 317 27.39 1.98 17.10
C LYS A 317 26.20 1.72 18.02
N THR A 318 25.26 2.66 18.10
CA THR A 318 24.04 2.49 18.91
C THR A 318 23.24 1.27 18.46
N LEU A 319 23.04 1.11 17.16
CA LEU A 319 22.28 -0.02 16.61
C LEU A 319 22.97 -1.36 16.88
N ARG A 320 24.31 -1.43 16.78
CA ARG A 320 25.06 -2.65 17.11
C ARG A 320 24.95 -3.01 18.59
N PHE A 321 25.07 -2.02 19.47
CA PHE A 321 24.93 -2.25 20.90
C PHE A 321 23.55 -2.81 21.26
N VAL A 322 22.48 -2.28 20.64
CA VAL A 322 21.10 -2.78 20.84
C VAL A 322 20.90 -4.18 20.26
N SER A 323 21.65 -4.58 19.22
CA SER A 323 21.54 -5.92 18.63
C SER A 323 22.33 -7.01 19.37
N GLU A 324 23.28 -6.61 20.22
CA GLU A 324 24.15 -7.52 21.00
C GLU A 324 23.62 -7.78 22.42
N VAL A 325 22.67 -6.96 22.89
CA VAL A 325 21.93 -7.12 24.16
C VAL A 325 20.59 -7.79 23.88
#